data_AF-A0A5C6AKW3-F1
#
_entry.id   AF-A0A5C6AKW3-F1
#
_cell.length_a   1.000
_cell.length_b   1.000
_cell.length_c   1.000
_cell.angle_alpha   90.00
_cell.angle_beta   90.00
_cell.angle_gamma   90.00
#
_symmetry.space_group_name_H-M   'P 1'
#
loop_
_entity.id
_entity.type
_entity.pdbx_description
1 polymer ?
#
loop_
_entity_poly.entity_id
_entity_poly.type
_entity_poly.pdbx_seq_one_letter_code
_entity_poly.pdbx_strand_id
1 'polypeptide(L)'
;MTTVRPLRCALRKQGLAAGSVMLMATLGGLLLSTPQCSVAQTPKHWLHAGAMPPGAIGSQRLLRGGPLHGYNQPVELRMPSGTSIAATGAHGETTARSESLKVGLLVGQLYRFRAEGVPGLEEVTVYPTVELIDRTYPPYGRETEFPIAIELTLQDLRLAAEGAFVTRVVYVEDPKTALPVSEKEAGGQQWFEARPGDDPLVLADQLGRPVAILRIGARDTGVLANGCYATPTPLASSTKDSALRQASAAD
;
A
#
# COMPACT_ATOMS: atom_id res chain seq x y z
N MET A 1 -9.88 6.73 -12.65
CA MET A 1 -10.53 6.45 -11.35
C MET A 1 -9.44 6.15 -10.33
N THR A 2 -9.34 6.85 -9.20
CA THR A 2 -8.20 6.73 -8.27
C THR A 2 -8.55 6.63 -6.80
N THR A 3 -8.23 5.49 -6.15
CA THR A 3 -8.69 5.25 -4.76
C THR A 3 -7.66 4.72 -3.78
N VAL A 4 -7.90 5.14 -2.54
CA VAL A 4 -7.20 5.12 -1.25
C VAL A 4 -7.28 3.83 -0.38
N ARG A 5 -6.25 3.07 0.05
CA ARG A 5 -6.41 1.81 0.88
C ARG A 5 -5.50 1.48 2.11
N PRO A 6 -6.03 1.22 3.31
CA PRO A 6 -5.24 0.92 4.53
C PRO A 6 -4.98 -0.53 4.85
N LEU A 7 -3.84 -0.75 5.52
CA LEU A 7 -3.44 -2.02 6.10
C LEU A 7 -2.95 -1.85 7.53
N ARG A 8 -3.47 -2.69 8.43
CA ARG A 8 -3.24 -2.52 9.85
C ARG A 8 -2.82 -3.80 10.52
N CYS A 9 -1.93 -3.55 11.48
CA CYS A 9 -1.39 -4.52 12.39
C CYS A 9 -1.92 -4.32 13.80
N ALA A 10 -2.33 -5.43 14.43
CA ALA A 10 -2.86 -5.44 15.79
C ALA A 10 -1.73 -5.58 16.82
N LEU A 11 -1.64 -4.62 17.74
CA LEU A 11 -0.93 -4.80 19.00
C LEU A 11 -1.65 -4.17 20.19
N ARG A 12 -1.62 -4.94 21.27
CA ARG A 12 -2.41 -4.88 22.50
C ARG A 12 -1.83 -3.87 23.48
N LYS A 13 -2.70 -3.07 24.10
CA LYS A 13 -2.34 -2.02 25.08
C LYS A 13 -1.79 -2.62 26.38
N GLN A 14 -0.70 -2.03 26.89
CA GLN A 14 -0.38 -2.04 28.32
C GLN A 14 -0.17 -0.60 28.77
N GLY A 15 -0.87 -0.20 29.84
CA GLY A 15 -0.94 1.16 30.35
C GLY A 15 0.30 1.55 31.14
N LEU A 16 0.65 2.84 31.11
CA LEU A 16 1.57 3.45 32.06
C LEU A 16 0.81 4.39 33.00
N ALA A 17 1.06 4.19 34.29
CA ALA A 17 0.56 5.00 35.39
C ALA A 17 1.30 6.35 35.46
N ALA A 18 0.55 7.40 35.81
CA ALA A 18 1.03 8.74 36.04
C ALA A 18 1.69 8.87 37.43
N GLY A 19 2.86 9.50 37.48
CA GLY A 19 3.51 9.95 38.71
C GLY A 19 3.73 11.46 38.66
N SER A 20 2.95 12.20 39.44
CA SER A 20 3.09 13.65 39.65
C SER A 20 4.24 13.94 40.61
N VAL A 21 5.15 14.82 40.23
CA VAL A 21 5.97 15.59 41.20
C VAL A 21 5.99 17.05 40.76
N MET A 22 5.40 17.88 41.61
CA MET A 22 5.36 19.33 41.53
C MET A 22 6.43 19.87 42.48
N LEU A 23 7.34 20.73 41.99
CA LEU A 23 8.10 21.61 42.87
C LEU A 23 8.24 22.99 42.24
N MET A 24 7.69 23.96 42.97
CA MET A 24 7.73 25.40 42.75
C MET A 24 9.14 25.96 42.93
N ALA A 25 9.56 26.87 42.04
CA ALA A 25 10.55 27.88 42.35
C ALA A 25 10.21 29.18 41.59
N THR A 26 9.81 30.20 42.35
CA THR A 26 9.58 31.56 41.88
C THR A 26 10.86 32.40 41.97
N LEU A 27 10.94 33.39 41.07
CA LEU A 27 11.50 34.74 41.21
C LEU A 27 12.79 35.05 40.42
N GLY A 28 12.69 36.03 39.52
CA GLY A 28 13.84 36.72 38.91
C GLY A 28 13.54 37.24 37.50
N GLY A 29 12.98 38.45 37.39
CA GLY A 29 12.64 39.08 36.12
C GLY A 29 13.87 39.50 35.31
N LEU A 30 13.87 39.15 34.03
CA LEU A 30 14.59 39.85 32.97
C LEU A 30 13.82 39.59 31.65
N LEU A 31 13.12 40.61 31.15
CA LEU A 31 12.42 40.58 29.86
C LEU A 31 13.45 40.54 28.73
N LEU A 32 13.98 39.34 28.42
CA LEU A 32 14.53 39.07 27.10
C LEU A 32 13.40 38.52 26.25
N SER A 33 13.00 39.31 25.27
CA SER A 33 12.20 38.89 24.12
C SER A 33 12.85 37.65 23.51
N THR A 34 12.32 36.47 23.83
CA THR A 34 12.64 35.26 23.11
C THR A 34 12.13 35.45 21.68
N PRO A 35 12.95 35.30 20.63
CA PRO A 35 12.42 35.22 19.30
C PRO A 35 11.51 33.99 19.29
N GLN A 36 10.20 34.23 19.19
CA GLN A 36 9.27 33.19 18.82
C GLN A 36 9.73 32.73 17.45
N CYS A 37 10.48 31.63 17.43
CA CYS A 37 10.67 30.86 16.24
C CYS A 37 9.29 30.29 15.93
N SER A 38 8.46 31.07 15.25
CA SER A 38 7.40 30.51 14.44
C SER A 38 8.12 29.51 13.56
N VAL A 39 7.96 28.23 13.88
CA VAL A 39 8.08 27.17 12.90
C VAL A 39 7.01 27.52 11.87
N ALA A 40 7.36 28.39 10.94
CA ALA A 40 6.59 28.61 9.74
C ALA A 40 6.45 27.22 9.17
N GLN A 41 5.22 26.69 9.21
CA GLN A 41 4.90 25.43 8.57
C GLN A 41 5.38 25.62 7.13
N THR A 42 6.47 24.94 6.79
CA THR A 42 7.03 25.02 5.45
C THR A 42 5.86 24.70 4.53
N PRO A 43 5.50 25.57 3.57
CA PRO A 43 4.47 25.23 2.61
C PRO A 43 4.91 23.91 2.00
N LYS A 44 4.16 22.84 2.32
CA LYS A 44 4.42 21.50 1.78
C LYS A 44 4.06 21.62 0.31
N HIS A 45 5.00 22.09 -0.50
CA HIS A 45 4.93 21.91 -1.93
C HIS A 45 4.98 20.39 -2.13
N TRP A 46 3.80 19.81 -2.36
CA TRP A 46 3.65 18.42 -2.70
C TRP A 46 4.28 18.23 -4.07
N LEU A 47 5.60 18.04 -4.09
CA LEU A 47 6.35 17.62 -5.28
C LEU A 47 5.85 16.26 -5.80
N HIS A 48 4.96 15.61 -5.06
CA HIS A 48 4.31 14.35 -5.36
C HIS A 48 2.89 14.59 -5.88
N ALA A 49 2.77 14.98 -7.14
CA ALA A 49 1.48 14.96 -7.81
C ALA A 49 1.16 13.52 -8.25
N GLY A 50 -0.09 13.08 -8.16
CA GLY A 50 -0.56 11.80 -8.70
C GLY A 50 -0.29 11.63 -10.20
N ALA A 51 -0.02 12.73 -10.91
CA ALA A 51 0.39 12.78 -12.31
C ALA A 51 1.88 12.45 -12.57
N MET A 52 2.68 12.20 -11.54
CA MET A 52 4.08 11.78 -11.71
C MET A 52 4.18 10.44 -12.45
N PRO A 53 5.27 10.23 -13.22
CA PRO A 53 5.48 8.96 -13.89
C PRO A 53 5.62 7.81 -12.86
N PRO A 54 5.15 6.61 -13.18
CA PRO A 54 5.28 5.44 -12.30
C PRO A 54 6.73 5.22 -11.85
N GLY A 55 6.93 4.97 -10.55
CA GLY A 55 8.25 4.74 -9.93
C GLY A 55 8.97 6.01 -9.44
N ALA A 56 8.52 7.20 -9.83
CA ALA A 56 9.16 8.44 -9.42
C ALA A 56 8.90 8.80 -7.94
N ILE A 57 7.73 8.45 -7.40
CA ILE A 57 7.39 8.78 -6.00
C ILE A 57 8.17 7.86 -5.07
N GLY A 58 8.21 6.56 -5.37
CA GLY A 58 8.96 5.57 -4.62
C GLY A 58 10.46 5.86 -4.59
N SER A 59 11.07 6.16 -5.74
CA SER A 59 12.48 6.52 -5.81
C SER A 59 12.80 7.80 -5.03
N GLN A 60 11.96 8.84 -5.12
CA GLN A 60 12.12 10.05 -4.32
C GLN A 60 11.93 9.81 -2.81
N ARG A 61 11.06 8.89 -2.41
CA ARG A 61 10.90 8.50 -1.00
C ARG A 61 12.17 7.84 -0.46
N LEU A 62 12.83 6.99 -1.25
CA LEU A 62 14.12 6.41 -0.87
C LEU A 62 15.19 7.50 -0.71
N LEU A 63 15.29 8.47 -1.62
CA LEU A 63 16.27 9.56 -1.50
C LEU A 63 16.15 10.39 -0.22
N ARG A 64 14.97 10.42 0.42
CA ARG A 64 14.75 11.12 1.70
C ARG A 64 15.34 10.38 2.91
N GLY A 65 15.78 9.14 2.75
CA GLY A 65 16.32 8.32 3.83
C GLY A 65 15.24 7.60 4.65
N GLY A 66 15.65 7.06 5.80
CA GLY A 66 14.77 6.34 6.71
C GLY A 66 14.70 4.83 6.49
N PRO A 67 13.86 4.12 7.25
CA PRO A 67 13.85 2.66 7.35
C PRO A 67 13.12 1.97 6.18
N LEU A 68 13.27 2.51 4.98
CA LEU A 68 12.61 2.03 3.74
C LEU A 68 13.58 1.27 2.84
N HIS A 69 14.86 1.65 2.82
CA HIS A 69 15.87 1.03 1.95
C HIS A 69 16.00 -0.46 2.22
N GLY A 70 15.91 -1.26 1.16
CA GLY A 70 16.05 -2.72 1.23
C GLY A 70 14.92 -3.43 1.97
N TYR A 71 13.89 -2.70 2.43
CA TYR A 71 12.76 -3.33 3.11
C TYR A 71 11.85 -4.03 2.09
N ASN A 72 11.65 -5.33 2.29
CA ASN A 72 10.75 -6.14 1.50
C ASN A 72 9.41 -6.26 2.23
N GLN A 73 8.41 -5.54 1.74
CA GLN A 73 7.06 -5.49 2.29
C GLN A 73 6.21 -6.60 1.68
N PRO A 74 5.60 -7.47 2.50
CA PRO A 74 4.58 -8.40 2.01
C PRO A 74 3.39 -7.63 1.44
N VAL A 75 2.91 -8.04 0.27
CA VAL A 75 1.77 -7.49 -0.46
C VAL A 75 0.89 -8.65 -0.91
N GLU A 76 -0.42 -8.51 -0.74
CA GLU A 76 -1.41 -9.47 -1.18
C GLU A 76 -2.31 -8.82 -2.23
N LEU A 77 -2.23 -9.29 -3.46
CA LEU A 77 -3.09 -8.86 -4.55
C LEU A 77 -4.31 -9.78 -4.60
N ARG A 78 -5.51 -9.20 -4.54
CA ARG A 78 -6.78 -9.95 -4.57
C ARG A 78 -7.55 -9.59 -5.83
N MET A 79 -7.98 -10.58 -6.57
CA MET A 79 -8.76 -10.45 -7.80
C MET A 79 -10.24 -10.74 -7.53
N PRO A 80 -11.16 -10.25 -8.38
CA PRO A 80 -12.53 -10.73 -8.33
C PRO A 80 -12.60 -12.20 -8.78
N SER A 81 -13.67 -12.88 -8.38
CA SER A 81 -13.92 -14.27 -8.77
C SER A 81 -13.85 -14.47 -10.27
N GLY A 82 -13.13 -15.50 -10.72
CA GLY A 82 -12.92 -15.83 -12.13
C GLY A 82 -11.71 -15.15 -12.77
N THR A 83 -11.15 -14.11 -12.16
CA THR A 83 -9.94 -13.44 -12.64
C THR A 83 -8.70 -13.96 -11.92
N SER A 84 -7.67 -14.27 -12.69
CA SER A 84 -6.38 -14.69 -12.13
C SER A 84 -5.31 -13.61 -12.30
N ILE A 85 -4.37 -13.57 -11.37
CA ILE A 85 -3.19 -12.69 -11.41
C ILE A 85 -1.89 -13.50 -11.43
N ALA A 86 -0.89 -12.96 -12.13
CA ALA A 86 0.47 -13.46 -12.19
C ALA A 86 1.49 -12.32 -11.96
N ALA A 87 2.58 -12.64 -11.26
CA ALA A 87 3.74 -11.76 -11.15
C ALA A 87 4.54 -11.71 -12.45
N THR A 88 4.97 -10.51 -12.85
CA THR A 88 5.91 -10.29 -13.96
C THR A 88 7.28 -9.92 -13.39
N GLY A 89 8.35 -10.45 -13.97
CA GLY A 89 9.73 -10.16 -13.58
C GLY A 89 10.69 -10.19 -14.77
N ALA A 90 11.99 -10.10 -14.47
CA ALA A 90 13.05 -10.04 -15.47
C ALA A 90 13.09 -11.27 -16.41
N HIS A 91 12.61 -12.42 -15.92
CA HIS A 91 12.56 -13.68 -16.67
C HIS A 91 11.18 -13.97 -17.28
N GLY A 92 10.33 -12.95 -17.38
CA GLY A 92 8.95 -13.08 -17.86
C GLY A 92 7.95 -13.25 -16.72
N GLU A 93 6.79 -13.80 -17.05
CA GLU A 93 5.70 -14.00 -16.11
C GLU A 93 5.85 -15.34 -15.38
N THR A 94 5.48 -15.37 -14.11
CA THR A 94 5.30 -16.65 -13.40
C THR A 94 4.23 -17.48 -14.11
N THR A 95 4.25 -18.80 -13.97
CA THR A 95 3.17 -19.69 -14.45
C THR A 95 2.04 -19.83 -13.44
N ALA A 96 2.26 -19.44 -12.18
CA ALA A 96 1.23 -19.47 -11.15
C ALA A 96 0.09 -18.49 -11.51
N ARG A 97 -1.15 -18.98 -11.47
CA ARG A 97 -2.39 -18.22 -11.66
C ARG A 97 -3.27 -18.45 -10.44
N SER A 98 -3.70 -17.37 -9.82
CA SER A 98 -4.54 -17.42 -8.62
C SER A 98 -5.39 -16.16 -8.52
N GLU A 99 -6.55 -16.26 -7.88
CA GLU A 99 -7.36 -15.10 -7.52
C GLU A 99 -6.73 -14.29 -6.37
N SER A 100 -5.81 -14.89 -5.60
CA SER A 100 -5.02 -14.19 -4.59
C SER A 100 -3.53 -14.52 -4.74
N LEU A 101 -2.70 -13.49 -4.83
CA LEU A 101 -1.25 -13.59 -4.98
C LEU A 101 -0.54 -12.81 -3.88
N LYS A 102 0.18 -13.54 -3.02
CA LYS A 102 1.00 -12.96 -1.95
C LYS A 102 2.48 -12.96 -2.34
N VAL A 103 3.08 -11.77 -2.39
CA VAL A 103 4.46 -11.54 -2.81
C VAL A 103 5.14 -10.49 -1.93
N GLY A 104 6.45 -10.49 -1.91
CA GLY A 104 7.28 -9.50 -1.25
C GLY A 104 7.77 -8.47 -2.26
N LEU A 105 7.50 -7.19 -1.98
CA LEU A 105 7.87 -6.05 -2.83
C LEU A 105 8.86 -5.15 -2.07
N LEU A 106 9.98 -4.82 -2.70
CA LEU A 106 10.90 -3.81 -2.18
C LEU A 106 10.26 -2.42 -2.26
N VAL A 107 10.35 -1.68 -1.16
CA VAL A 107 9.89 -0.29 -1.12
C VAL A 107 10.71 0.55 -2.10
N GLY A 108 10.02 1.46 -2.80
CA GLY A 108 10.60 2.38 -3.78
C GLY A 108 10.71 1.84 -5.19
N GLN A 109 10.26 0.61 -5.44
CA GLN A 109 10.29 -0.04 -6.75
C GLN A 109 8.90 -0.09 -7.41
N LEU A 110 8.90 -0.23 -8.74
CA LEU A 110 7.70 -0.39 -9.55
C LEU A 110 7.58 -1.83 -10.04
N TYR A 111 6.42 -2.45 -9.83
CA TYR A 111 6.14 -3.84 -10.18
C TYR A 111 5.03 -3.91 -11.20
N ARG A 112 5.13 -4.83 -12.17
CA ARG A 112 4.06 -5.14 -13.12
C ARG A 112 3.51 -6.52 -12.83
N PHE A 113 2.21 -6.65 -13.01
CA PHE A 113 1.50 -7.91 -12.92
C PHE A 113 0.65 -8.08 -14.18
N ARG A 114 0.23 -9.32 -14.42
CA ARG A 114 -0.73 -9.68 -15.46
C ARG A 114 -2.01 -10.15 -14.80
N ALA A 115 -3.14 -9.57 -15.16
CA ALA A 115 -4.45 -10.06 -14.78
C ALA A 115 -5.23 -10.49 -16.03
N GLU A 116 -5.84 -11.67 -15.97
CA GLU A 116 -6.53 -12.31 -17.10
C GLU A 116 -7.77 -13.06 -16.63
N GLY A 117 -8.68 -13.36 -17.56
CA GLY A 117 -9.97 -13.99 -17.22
C GLY A 117 -10.94 -13.00 -16.55
N VAL A 118 -10.99 -11.75 -17.03
CA VAL A 118 -11.94 -10.76 -16.51
C VAL A 118 -13.37 -11.20 -16.91
N PRO A 119 -14.32 -11.39 -15.97
CA PRO A 119 -15.67 -11.83 -16.30
C PRO A 119 -16.40 -10.95 -17.33
N GLY A 120 -16.78 -11.54 -18.45
CA GLY A 120 -17.39 -10.91 -19.62
C GLY A 120 -16.39 -10.28 -20.60
N LEU A 121 -15.09 -10.37 -20.32
CA LEU A 121 -13.97 -9.85 -21.12
C LEU A 121 -12.79 -10.83 -21.04
N GLU A 122 -13.05 -12.13 -21.16
CA GLU A 122 -12.09 -13.19 -20.87
C GLU A 122 -10.86 -13.17 -21.79
N GLU A 123 -11.03 -12.66 -23.02
CA GLU A 123 -9.95 -12.50 -24.00
C GLU A 123 -9.03 -11.31 -23.70
N VAL A 124 -9.45 -10.40 -22.82
CA VAL A 124 -8.69 -9.19 -22.51
C VAL A 124 -7.76 -9.45 -21.34
N THR A 125 -6.47 -9.15 -21.55
CA THR A 125 -5.46 -9.12 -20.51
C THR A 125 -5.20 -7.67 -20.10
N VAL A 126 -5.15 -7.40 -18.80
CA VAL A 126 -4.78 -6.08 -18.26
C VAL A 126 -3.50 -6.20 -17.44
N TYR A 127 -2.69 -5.13 -17.45
CA TYR A 127 -1.39 -5.11 -16.81
C TYR A 127 -1.33 -4.07 -15.69
N PRO A 128 -1.82 -4.39 -14.48
CA PRO A 128 -1.71 -3.51 -13.34
C PRO A 128 -0.25 -3.35 -12.92
N THR A 129 0.11 -2.13 -12.51
CA THR A 129 1.41 -1.79 -11.96
C THR A 129 1.26 -1.30 -10.53
N VAL A 130 2.15 -1.73 -9.64
CA VAL A 130 2.16 -1.33 -8.22
C VAL A 130 3.50 -0.67 -7.91
N GLU A 131 3.43 0.57 -7.47
CA GLU A 131 4.55 1.32 -6.92
C GLU A 131 4.43 1.35 -5.41
N LEU A 132 5.40 0.75 -4.72
CA LEU A 132 5.39 0.73 -3.26
C LEU A 132 6.17 1.95 -2.74
N ILE A 133 5.54 2.76 -1.88
CA ILE A 133 6.07 4.05 -1.44
C ILE A 133 6.34 4.14 0.06
N ASP A 134 5.80 3.21 0.85
CA ASP A 134 6.07 3.06 2.30
C ASP A 134 5.71 1.63 2.76
N ARG A 135 5.83 1.35 4.06
CA ARG A 135 5.62 0.04 4.70
C ARG A 135 4.56 0.07 5.82
N THR A 136 4.15 -1.11 6.30
CA THR A 136 3.11 -1.25 7.35
C THR A 136 3.63 -1.13 8.78
N TYR A 137 4.96 -1.16 8.99
CA TYR A 137 5.63 -1.15 10.31
C TYR A 137 5.06 -2.20 11.29
N PRO A 138 5.06 -3.48 10.91
CA PRO A 138 4.60 -4.55 11.78
C PRO A 138 5.57 -4.78 12.96
N PRO A 139 5.11 -5.40 14.06
CA PRO A 139 5.99 -5.89 15.09
C PRO A 139 6.95 -6.93 14.54
N TYR A 140 8.15 -6.93 15.13
CA TYR A 140 9.27 -7.76 14.71
C TYR A 140 8.90 -9.24 14.63
N GLY A 141 9.26 -9.88 13.53
CA GLY A 141 9.02 -11.31 13.27
C GLY A 141 7.59 -11.65 12.83
N ARG A 142 6.70 -10.66 12.69
CA ARG A 142 5.32 -10.84 12.21
C ARG A 142 5.08 -10.12 10.88
N GLU A 143 6.13 -9.80 10.13
CA GLU A 143 6.05 -8.99 8.92
C GLU A 143 5.09 -9.59 7.89
N THR A 144 5.09 -10.92 7.76
CA THR A 144 4.25 -11.68 6.83
C THR A 144 2.76 -11.71 7.22
N GLU A 145 2.42 -11.43 8.48
CA GLU A 145 1.04 -11.37 8.97
C GLU A 145 0.37 -10.03 8.64
N PHE A 146 1.16 -9.02 8.26
CA PHE A 146 0.68 -7.68 7.94
C PHE A 146 1.04 -7.28 6.52
N PRO A 147 0.55 -8.04 5.51
CA PRO A 147 0.75 -7.69 4.13
C PRO A 147 0.07 -6.36 3.82
N ILE A 148 0.35 -5.83 2.63
CA ILE A 148 -0.45 -4.78 2.01
C ILE A 148 -1.48 -5.42 1.08
N ALA A 149 -2.76 -5.41 1.44
CA ALA A 149 -3.86 -5.91 0.63
C ALA A 149 -4.25 -4.87 -0.42
N ILE A 150 -4.15 -5.28 -1.68
CA ILE A 150 -4.52 -4.52 -2.85
C ILE A 150 -5.52 -5.37 -3.62
N GLU A 151 -6.80 -5.13 -3.39
CA GLU A 151 -7.87 -5.74 -4.17
C GLU A 151 -8.09 -4.98 -5.50
N LEU A 152 -8.15 -5.70 -6.61
CA LEU A 152 -8.57 -5.15 -7.89
C LEU A 152 -10.04 -5.50 -8.05
N THR A 153 -10.91 -4.51 -8.22
CA THR A 153 -12.33 -4.78 -8.38
C THR A 153 -12.67 -5.14 -9.82
N LEU A 154 -13.78 -5.84 -10.05
CA LEU A 154 -14.27 -6.12 -11.40
C LEU A 154 -14.47 -4.83 -12.22
N GLN A 155 -14.93 -3.76 -11.57
CA GLN A 155 -15.12 -2.46 -12.22
C GLN A 155 -13.80 -1.85 -12.68
N ASP A 156 -12.73 -1.95 -11.88
CA ASP A 156 -11.40 -1.45 -12.25
C ASP A 156 -10.86 -2.15 -13.49
N LEU A 157 -11.00 -3.47 -13.52
CA LEU A 157 -10.51 -4.30 -14.61
C LEU A 157 -11.29 -4.04 -15.90
N ARG A 158 -12.62 -3.87 -15.81
CA ARG A 158 -13.48 -3.52 -16.97
C ARG A 158 -13.15 -2.14 -17.53
N LEU A 159 -13.06 -1.13 -16.66
CA LEU A 159 -12.67 0.22 -17.07
C LEU A 159 -11.30 0.20 -17.76
N ALA A 160 -10.33 -0.52 -17.21
CA ALA A 160 -9.01 -0.65 -17.82
C ALA A 160 -9.04 -1.39 -19.16
N ALA A 161 -9.84 -2.46 -19.27
CA ALA A 161 -10.03 -3.21 -20.50
C ALA A 161 -10.69 -2.36 -21.61
N GLU A 162 -11.57 -1.44 -21.24
CA GLU A 162 -12.20 -0.45 -22.13
C GLU A 162 -11.27 0.72 -22.49
N GLY A 163 -10.03 0.73 -21.98
CA GLY A 163 -9.01 1.73 -22.29
C GLY A 163 -8.98 2.93 -21.34
N ALA A 164 -9.75 2.90 -20.23
CA ALA A 164 -9.63 3.91 -19.19
C ALA A 164 -8.37 3.70 -18.34
N PHE A 165 -7.87 4.80 -17.76
CA PHE A 165 -6.76 4.74 -16.81
C PHE A 165 -7.29 4.83 -15.36
N VAL A 166 -7.03 3.78 -14.60
CA VAL A 166 -7.42 3.66 -13.20
C VAL A 166 -6.15 3.75 -12.37
N THR A 167 -6.02 4.72 -11.49
CA THR A 167 -5.00 4.69 -10.44
C THR A 167 -5.67 4.14 -9.18
N ARG A 168 -4.98 3.75 -8.13
CA ARG A 168 -5.53 3.48 -6.81
C ARG A 168 -4.38 3.77 -5.84
N VAL A 169 -4.48 4.73 -4.94
CA VAL A 169 -3.45 4.91 -3.89
C VAL A 169 -3.86 4.05 -2.67
N VAL A 170 -2.94 3.42 -1.99
CA VAL A 170 -3.16 2.55 -0.84
C VAL A 170 -2.61 3.34 0.36
N TYR A 171 -3.39 3.73 1.37
CA TYR A 171 -2.97 4.45 2.59
C TYR A 171 -3.33 3.73 3.87
N VAL A 172 -2.43 3.55 4.82
CA VAL A 172 -2.74 3.09 6.19
C VAL A 172 -3.36 4.22 7.02
N GLU A 173 -4.59 4.04 7.48
CA GLU A 173 -5.31 4.99 8.33
C GLU A 173 -4.62 5.18 9.71
N ASP A 174 -4.94 6.28 10.41
CA ASP A 174 -4.49 6.51 11.79
C ASP A 174 -5.33 5.70 12.79
N PRO A 175 -4.73 4.84 13.65
CA PRO A 175 -5.47 4.01 14.61
C PRO A 175 -6.32 4.80 15.60
N LYS A 176 -6.03 6.08 15.81
CA LYS A 176 -6.79 6.94 16.71
C LYS A 176 -8.10 7.44 16.11
N THR A 177 -8.20 7.52 14.78
CA THR A 177 -9.37 8.10 14.08
C THR A 177 -10.20 7.06 13.35
N ALA A 178 -9.65 5.88 13.08
CA ALA A 178 -10.37 4.85 12.33
C ALA A 178 -11.52 4.22 13.12
N LEU A 179 -12.58 3.93 12.38
CA LEU A 179 -13.72 3.19 12.90
C LEU A 179 -13.35 1.70 13.00
N PRO A 180 -13.65 1.03 14.13
CA PRO A 180 -13.36 -0.38 14.32
C PRO A 180 -14.41 -1.26 13.62
N VAL A 181 -14.46 -1.19 12.29
CA VAL A 181 -15.36 -2.02 11.46
C VAL A 181 -14.53 -3.14 10.83
N SER A 182 -15.00 -4.39 10.89
CA SER A 182 -14.29 -5.48 10.22
C SER A 182 -14.51 -5.41 8.71
N GLU A 183 -13.45 -5.65 7.92
CA GLU A 183 -13.54 -5.67 6.45
C GLU A 183 -14.59 -6.68 5.96
N LYS A 184 -14.68 -7.84 6.62
CA LYS A 184 -15.61 -8.90 6.26
C LYS A 184 -17.07 -8.49 6.45
N GLU A 185 -17.38 -7.82 7.57
CA GLU A 185 -18.73 -7.32 7.83
C GLU A 185 -19.09 -6.15 6.90
N ALA A 186 -18.09 -5.39 6.47
CA ALA A 186 -18.27 -4.26 5.55
C ALA A 186 -18.27 -4.64 4.06
N GLY A 187 -18.26 -5.95 3.74
CA GLY A 187 -18.32 -6.45 2.37
C GLY A 187 -17.02 -6.36 1.58
N GLY A 188 -15.87 -6.22 2.26
CA GLY A 188 -14.54 -6.13 1.66
C GLY A 188 -13.78 -4.87 2.05
N GLN A 189 -12.71 -4.60 1.33
CA GLN A 189 -11.83 -3.47 1.62
C GLN A 189 -12.47 -2.15 1.17
N GLN A 190 -12.75 -1.27 2.14
CA GLN A 190 -13.43 0.00 1.92
C GLN A 190 -12.65 0.91 0.96
N TRP A 191 -13.39 1.66 0.14
CA TRP A 191 -12.83 2.60 -0.82
C TRP A 191 -13.83 3.72 -1.10
N PHE A 192 -13.31 4.83 -1.63
CA PHE A 192 -14.11 5.94 -2.14
C PHE A 192 -13.37 6.58 -3.32
N GLU A 193 -14.10 7.33 -4.14
CA GLU A 193 -13.54 8.01 -5.31
C GLU A 193 -13.12 9.45 -4.97
N ALA A 194 -11.92 9.84 -5.42
CA ALA A 194 -11.49 11.23 -5.37
C ALA A 194 -12.34 12.08 -6.33
N ARG A 195 -12.67 13.32 -5.94
CA ARG A 195 -13.46 14.20 -6.81
C ARG A 195 -12.65 14.61 -8.04
N PRO A 196 -13.31 14.99 -9.15
CA PRO A 196 -12.61 15.57 -10.29
C PRO A 196 -11.76 16.76 -9.85
N GLY A 197 -10.46 16.73 -10.17
CA GLY A 197 -9.48 17.76 -9.79
C GLY A 197 -8.75 17.51 -8.47
N ASP A 198 -9.23 16.60 -7.61
CA ASP A 198 -8.52 16.24 -6.39
C ASP A 198 -7.35 15.30 -6.72
N ASP A 199 -6.21 15.55 -6.07
CA ASP A 199 -5.09 14.61 -6.12
C ASP A 199 -5.34 13.46 -5.12
N PRO A 200 -5.48 12.22 -5.60
CA PRO A 200 -5.73 11.07 -4.73
C PRO A 200 -4.60 10.82 -3.74
N LEU A 201 -3.35 11.12 -4.09
CA LEU A 201 -2.22 10.95 -3.17
C LEU A 201 -2.23 11.99 -2.05
N VAL A 202 -2.68 13.22 -2.32
CA VAL A 202 -2.87 14.23 -1.28
C VAL A 202 -4.03 13.86 -0.38
N LEU A 203 -5.13 13.39 -0.95
CA LEU A 203 -6.30 12.93 -0.21
C LEU A 203 -5.97 11.73 0.69
N ALA A 204 -5.18 10.80 0.19
CA ALA A 204 -4.60 9.69 0.94
C ALA A 204 -3.82 10.14 2.18
N ASP A 205 -2.96 11.14 2.02
CA ASP A 205 -2.09 11.68 3.07
C ASP A 205 -2.89 12.44 4.14
N GLN A 206 -4.05 13.00 3.78
CA GLN A 206 -4.96 13.63 4.73
C GLN A 206 -5.71 12.60 5.60
N LEU A 207 -6.04 11.44 5.04
CA LEU A 207 -6.80 10.38 5.73
C LEU A 207 -5.90 9.39 6.49
N GLY A 208 -4.62 9.30 6.11
CA GLY A 208 -3.62 8.49 6.78
C GLY A 208 -2.30 8.52 6.04
N ARG A 209 -1.62 7.38 5.94
CA ARG A 209 -0.27 7.27 5.39
C ARG A 209 -0.24 6.47 4.09
N PRO A 210 0.00 7.09 2.93
CA PRO A 210 0.12 6.40 1.65
C PRO A 210 1.28 5.38 1.68
N VAL A 211 1.00 4.13 1.33
CA VAL A 211 1.94 3.00 1.27
C VAL A 211 2.13 2.43 -0.13
N ALA A 212 1.14 2.48 -1.03
CA ALA A 212 1.31 2.02 -2.40
C ALA A 212 0.50 2.84 -3.41
N ILE A 213 0.83 2.73 -4.69
CA ILE A 213 0.08 3.29 -5.81
C ILE A 213 -0.07 2.20 -6.86
N LEU A 214 -1.30 1.76 -7.08
CA LEU A 214 -1.71 0.88 -8.16
C LEU A 214 -2.11 1.72 -9.38
N ARG A 215 -1.73 1.32 -10.59
CA ARG A 215 -2.11 1.94 -11.86
C ARG A 215 -2.47 0.84 -12.86
N ILE A 216 -3.62 0.97 -13.51
CA ILE A 216 -4.20 0.00 -14.44
C ILE A 216 -4.65 0.75 -15.70
N GLY A 217 -4.54 0.11 -16.87
CA GLY A 217 -4.84 0.71 -18.16
C GLY A 217 -3.61 1.09 -18.98
N ALA A 218 -2.39 0.73 -18.52
CA ALA A 218 -1.21 0.75 -19.38
C ALA A 218 -1.34 -0.37 -20.43
N ARG A 219 -1.10 -0.02 -21.70
CA ARG A 219 -1.17 -0.98 -22.81
C ARG A 219 -0.03 -1.99 -22.72
N ASP A 220 -0.24 -3.16 -23.31
CA ASP A 220 0.88 -4.08 -23.55
C ASP A 220 1.90 -3.40 -24.47
N THR A 221 3.13 -3.32 -24.00
CA THR A 221 4.27 -2.76 -24.73
C THR A 221 5.08 -3.87 -25.42
N GLY A 222 4.68 -5.13 -25.26
CA GLY A 222 5.45 -6.29 -25.68
C GLY A 222 6.72 -6.50 -24.85
N VAL A 223 7.61 -7.35 -25.36
CA VAL A 223 8.86 -7.85 -24.72
C VAL A 223 9.82 -6.73 -24.25
N LEU A 224 9.67 -5.50 -24.76
CA LEU A 224 10.61 -4.40 -24.54
C LEU A 224 10.51 -3.71 -23.16
N ALA A 225 9.46 -3.98 -22.36
CA ALA A 225 9.29 -3.32 -21.06
C ALA A 225 9.83 -4.12 -19.85
N ASN A 226 10.45 -5.28 -20.09
CA ASN A 226 10.91 -6.19 -19.04
C ASN A 226 12.05 -5.62 -18.17
N GLY A 227 12.68 -4.51 -18.57
CA GLY A 227 13.77 -3.86 -17.83
C GLY A 227 13.36 -2.73 -16.88
N CYS A 228 12.11 -2.26 -16.91
CA CYS A 228 11.65 -1.12 -16.11
C CYS A 228 10.94 -1.53 -14.81
N TYR A 229 10.60 -2.81 -14.66
CA TYR A 229 9.87 -3.34 -13.53
C TYR A 229 10.76 -4.23 -12.67
N ALA A 230 10.67 -4.05 -11.35
CA ALA A 230 11.31 -4.94 -10.40
C ALA A 230 10.61 -6.31 -10.38
N THR A 231 11.35 -7.34 -9.94
CA THR A 231 10.82 -8.71 -9.83
C THR A 231 10.29 -8.94 -8.41
N PRO A 232 9.00 -9.31 -8.23
CA PRO A 232 8.46 -9.64 -6.91
C PRO A 232 9.16 -10.87 -6.31
N THR A 233 9.37 -10.86 -4.99
CA THR A 233 9.83 -12.05 -4.26
C THR A 233 8.62 -12.95 -3.97
N PRO A 234 8.58 -14.21 -4.43
CA PRO A 234 7.50 -15.12 -4.06
C PRO A 234 7.47 -15.31 -2.54
N LEU A 235 6.29 -15.16 -1.91
CA LEU A 235 6.10 -15.51 -0.50
C LEU A 235 5.32 -16.82 -0.41
N ALA A 236 5.65 -17.65 0.57
CA ALA A 236 4.86 -18.83 0.87
C ALA A 236 3.43 -18.40 1.26
N SER A 237 2.42 -19.01 0.63
CA SER A 237 1.03 -18.81 1.06
C SER A 237 0.81 -19.57 2.38
N SER A 238 0.27 -18.87 3.38
CA SER A 238 -0.02 -19.46 4.70
C SER A 238 -1.07 -20.58 4.65
N THR A 239 -1.77 -20.73 3.53
CA THR A 239 -2.76 -21.79 3.30
C THR A 239 -2.18 -23.18 3.52
N LYS A 240 -0.91 -23.40 3.14
CA LYS A 240 -0.22 -24.68 3.40
C LYS A 240 0.05 -24.91 4.89
N ASP A 241 0.41 -23.86 5.64
CA ASP A 241 0.73 -23.97 7.07
C ASP A 241 -0.52 -24.19 7.94
N SER A 242 -1.66 -23.60 7.59
CA SER A 242 -2.92 -23.87 8.30
C SER A 242 -3.39 -25.31 8.14
N ALA A 243 -3.20 -25.91 6.96
CA ALA A 243 -3.52 -27.33 6.72
C ALA A 243 -2.57 -28.27 7.48
N LEU A 244 -1.27 -27.95 7.52
CA LEU A 244 -0.27 -28.71 8.31
C LEU A 244 -0.49 -28.57 9.83
N ARG A 245 -0.86 -27.38 10.32
CA ARG A 245 -1.17 -27.17 11.74
C ARG A 245 -2.48 -27.83 12.17
N GLN A 246 -3.48 -27.89 11.29
CA GLN A 246 -4.72 -28.63 11.56
C GLN A 246 -4.50 -30.14 11.53
N ALA A 247 -3.63 -30.65 10.65
CA ALA A 247 -3.26 -32.07 10.64
C ALA A 247 -2.46 -32.47 11.89
N SER A 248 -1.56 -31.60 12.36
CA SER A 248 -0.75 -31.83 13.58
C SER A 248 -1.53 -31.69 14.90
N ALA A 249 -2.73 -31.10 14.90
CA ALA A 249 -3.55 -30.92 16.09
C ALA A 249 -4.66 -31.99 16.21
N ALA A 250 -4.72 -32.92 15.26
CA ALA A 250 -5.68 -34.02 15.21
C ALA A 250 -5.09 -35.39 15.63
N ASP A 251 -3.80 -35.41 16.00
CA ASP A 251 -3.09 -36.52 16.67
C ASP A 251 -2.83 -36.16 18.15
#